data_AF-A0A1K2ITD7-F1
#
_entry.id   AF-A0A1K2ITD7-F1
#
_cell.length_a   1.000
_cell.length_b   1.000
_cell.length_c   1.000
_cell.angle_alpha   90.00
_cell.angle_beta   90.00
_cell.angle_gamma   90.00
#
_symmetry.space_group_name_H-M   'P 1'
#
loop_
_entity.id
_entity.type
_entity.pdbx_description
1 polymer ?
#
loop_
_entity_poly.entity_id
_entity_poly.type
_entity_poly.pdbx_seq_one_letter_code
_entity_poly.pdbx_strand_id
1 'polypeptide(L)'
;MKRIFLYGALVLSISLTAQQQRWCGFDQTIQEQDKANPGLRQTFDKIIQKIHTEKKNNSSSAFGKTVNGVYEIPVVVHLIYPSGAAVGSTYNKTDAQIQAWLDRANQMYAGTYAWPAAGIPADFGQAQVFPIKLVLAKRDPNCNATTGVVRYDGGTLAGYNASGMAYQTATGASRAAIKGLAPHWPEASYFNIYVISMFDADPTPNAGLMGFAAFPNNLDANYESFMKSGVVTNAHDTTFAHEFGHAMGLYHTFQGGTYDAVPGATDFCPPTTGVCASDDDGVCDTERAGSGYTLWPVPTNSQLNPCTGVNYQGVQYNMMNYSNSVAQKFTSGQGDRINALFMLIRSSLTTSKGATALPATPVVTGTPIAAACTPPGVTTPGSYLVGPTSVKLGQIDNSSAGYWAGAPSYYIDYTTQACRANSYTELLVTQAQTIQVGFVNNDQSVRAWIDYNNNGTFEASELVATGDDVAIGANGQGLLSATFTAPASTVLNTPLRMRVIADAPNNPATMTACGQLAYGQAEDYTVKFVTTLGTADVKASDNDFVIYPNPSVAGDKVFIKAKNAKNLDVTISDMSGRLVATPSLTQESNGTFRVNHNLEKGVYMVQISNGKDTKTAKLIIK
;
A
#
# COMPACT_ATOMS: atom_id res chain seq x y z
N MET A 1 78.17 18.24 11.93
CA MET A 1 77.18 19.06 12.68
C MET A 1 76.59 20.05 11.68
N LYS A 2 75.41 19.79 11.09
CA LYS A 2 74.07 20.35 11.46
C LYS A 2 74.16 21.86 11.76
N ARG A 3 73.42 22.77 11.10
CA ARG A 3 71.96 22.79 10.91
C ARG A 3 71.55 23.65 9.71
N ILE A 4 70.53 23.19 8.97
CA ILE A 4 69.77 23.93 7.95
C ILE A 4 68.53 24.51 8.65
N PHE A 5 68.23 25.80 8.43
CA PHE A 5 67.00 26.45 8.86
C PHE A 5 65.92 26.29 7.79
N LEU A 6 64.76 25.74 8.19
CA LEU A 6 63.55 25.60 7.37
C LEU A 6 62.53 26.66 7.79
N TYR A 7 62.09 27.48 6.84
CA TYR A 7 60.89 28.30 6.95
C TYR A 7 59.66 27.41 6.73
N GLY A 8 58.82 27.24 7.76
CA GLY A 8 57.54 26.55 7.67
C GLY A 8 56.40 27.55 7.58
N ALA A 9 55.72 27.60 6.43
CA ALA A 9 54.46 28.31 6.25
C ALA A 9 53.27 27.42 6.64
N LEU A 10 52.29 28.08 7.26
CA LEU A 10 51.02 27.60 7.78
C LEU A 10 50.10 27.03 6.68
N VAL A 11 49.49 25.86 6.91
CA VAL A 11 48.19 25.49 6.32
C VAL A 11 47.39 24.71 7.38
N LEU A 12 46.58 25.42 8.17
CA LEU A 12 45.47 24.78 8.89
C LEU A 12 44.36 24.51 7.87
N SER A 13 44.22 23.26 7.45
CA SER A 13 43.10 22.80 6.64
C SER A 13 41.84 22.73 7.53
N ILE A 14 41.05 23.81 7.53
CA ILE A 14 39.68 23.80 8.06
C ILE A 14 38.82 23.09 7.00
N SER A 15 38.48 21.83 7.25
CA SER A 15 37.51 21.08 6.45
C SER A 15 36.10 21.61 6.72
N LEU A 16 35.72 22.72 6.08
CA LEU A 16 34.32 23.15 6.00
C LEU A 16 33.57 22.18 5.09
N THR A 17 32.97 21.14 5.64
CA THR A 17 31.92 20.39 4.95
C THR A 17 30.70 21.31 4.85
N ALA A 18 30.49 21.95 3.71
CA ALA A 18 29.25 22.67 3.43
C ALA A 18 28.08 21.69 3.55
N GLN A 19 27.14 21.97 4.45
CA GLN A 19 25.96 21.14 4.67
C GLN A 19 24.96 21.35 3.52
N GLN A 20 24.45 20.25 2.97
CA GLN A 20 23.43 20.30 1.93
C GLN A 20 22.07 20.51 2.57
N GLN A 21 21.50 21.71 2.40
CA GLN A 21 20.14 22.00 2.82
C GLN A 21 19.13 21.42 1.81
N ARG A 22 18.12 20.70 2.30
CA ARG A 22 17.09 20.00 1.52
C ARG A 22 15.72 20.37 2.05
N TRP A 23 14.76 20.57 1.16
CA TRP A 23 13.37 20.85 1.52
C TRP A 23 12.41 20.14 0.56
N CYS A 24 11.14 20.04 0.97
CA CYS A 24 10.10 19.31 0.27
C CYS A 24 8.98 20.26 -0.20
N GLY A 25 8.46 20.02 -1.41
CA GLY A 25 7.39 20.81 -2.04
C GLY A 25 5.97 20.52 -1.52
N PHE A 26 5.81 19.69 -0.50
CA PHE A 26 4.51 19.27 -0.02
C PHE A 26 3.59 20.44 0.37
N ASP A 27 4.10 21.46 1.05
CA ASP A 27 3.29 22.58 1.53
C ASP A 27 2.71 23.42 0.37
N GLN A 28 3.46 23.59 -0.73
CA GLN A 28 2.92 24.22 -1.94
C GLN A 28 1.88 23.30 -2.61
N THR A 29 2.19 22.01 -2.69
CA THR A 29 1.30 21.00 -3.32
C THR A 29 -0.05 20.93 -2.61
N ILE A 30 -0.08 20.98 -1.28
CA ILE A 30 -1.32 20.92 -0.52
C ILE A 30 -2.11 22.23 -0.60
N GLN A 31 -1.45 23.39 -0.69
CA GLN A 31 -2.12 24.67 -0.94
C GLN A 31 -2.78 24.70 -2.32
N GLU A 32 -2.13 24.17 -3.35
CA GLU A 32 -2.72 24.02 -4.68
C GLU A 32 -3.94 23.10 -4.65
N GLN A 33 -3.84 21.99 -3.92
CA GLN A 33 -4.96 21.07 -3.72
C GLN A 33 -6.15 21.73 -3.00
N ASP A 34 -5.90 22.47 -1.92
CA ASP A 34 -6.93 23.19 -1.17
C ASP A 34 -7.62 24.27 -2.02
N LYS A 35 -6.87 24.94 -2.91
CA LYS A 35 -7.44 25.89 -3.87
C LYS A 35 -8.34 25.19 -4.89
N ALA A 36 -7.92 24.01 -5.37
CA ALA A 36 -8.71 23.23 -6.31
C ALA A 36 -9.96 22.61 -5.67
N ASN A 37 -9.90 22.24 -4.39
CA ASN A 37 -11.01 21.62 -3.66
C ASN A 37 -11.21 22.24 -2.25
N PRO A 38 -11.76 23.47 -2.16
CA PRO A 38 -11.92 24.16 -0.89
C PRO A 38 -12.77 23.36 0.12
N GLY A 39 -12.29 23.22 1.36
CA GLY A 39 -13.04 22.56 2.44
C GLY A 39 -12.89 21.03 2.49
N LEU A 40 -12.35 20.40 1.45
CA LEU A 40 -12.25 18.94 1.36
C LEU A 40 -11.30 18.36 2.42
N ARG A 41 -10.13 19.00 2.61
CA ARG A 41 -9.15 18.60 3.61
C ARG A 41 -9.70 18.71 5.03
N GLN A 42 -10.33 19.83 5.35
CA GLN A 42 -10.96 20.05 6.66
C GLN A 42 -12.09 19.04 6.93
N THR A 43 -12.78 18.58 5.88
CA THR A 43 -13.80 17.53 6.00
C THR A 43 -13.16 16.19 6.38
N PHE A 44 -12.07 15.81 5.70
CA PHE A 44 -11.32 14.59 6.05
C PHE A 44 -10.67 14.67 7.42
N ASP A 45 -10.03 15.78 7.79
CA ASP A 45 -9.40 15.94 9.11
C ASP A 45 -10.44 15.76 10.24
N LYS A 46 -11.67 16.27 10.07
CA LYS A 46 -12.77 16.03 11.03
C LYS A 46 -13.18 14.55 11.10
N ILE A 47 -13.25 13.86 9.97
CA ILE A 47 -13.55 12.42 9.93
C ILE A 47 -12.44 11.62 10.64
N ILE A 48 -11.17 11.96 10.40
CA ILE A 48 -10.03 11.30 11.07
C ILE A 48 -10.04 11.55 12.58
N GLN A 49 -10.30 12.78 13.01
CA GLN A 49 -10.44 13.12 14.44
C GLN A 49 -11.59 12.35 15.11
N LYS A 50 -12.73 12.20 14.43
CA LYS A 50 -13.84 11.37 14.90
C LYS A 50 -13.39 9.92 15.07
N ILE A 51 -12.79 9.31 14.05
CA ILE A 51 -12.27 7.93 14.09
C ILE A 51 -11.26 7.74 15.23
N HIS A 52 -10.34 8.69 15.43
CA HIS A 52 -9.34 8.63 16.50
C HIS A 52 -9.96 8.74 17.90
N THR A 53 -10.91 9.65 18.08
CA THR A 53 -11.63 9.83 19.36
C THR A 53 -12.42 8.58 19.72
N GLU A 54 -13.08 7.99 18.73
CA GLU A 54 -13.89 6.78 18.85
C GLU A 54 -13.01 5.54 19.15
N LYS A 55 -11.86 5.38 18.47
CA LYS A 55 -10.88 4.32 18.76
C LYS A 55 -10.27 4.37 20.17
N LYS A 56 -10.00 5.57 20.71
CA LYS A 56 -9.51 5.71 22.10
C LYS A 56 -10.50 5.18 23.13
N ASN A 57 -11.79 5.13 22.79
CA ASN A 57 -12.85 4.65 23.67
C ASN A 57 -13.19 3.16 23.47
N ASN A 58 -12.71 2.51 22.40
CA ASN A 58 -12.92 1.09 22.13
C ASN A 58 -11.75 0.47 21.33
N SER A 59 -10.93 -0.33 22.01
CA SER A 59 -9.68 -0.91 21.47
C SER A 59 -9.85 -2.03 20.43
N SER A 60 -11.02 -2.23 19.85
CA SER A 60 -11.30 -3.36 18.97
C SER A 60 -11.73 -2.91 17.58
N SER A 61 -10.76 -2.84 16.67
CA SER A 61 -10.84 -3.38 15.28
C SER A 61 -9.75 -2.81 14.36
N ALA A 62 -9.04 -3.72 13.71
CA ALA A 62 -8.07 -3.43 12.68
C ALA A 62 -8.78 -3.12 11.35
N PHE A 63 -8.33 -2.07 10.65
CA PHE A 63 -8.49 -2.00 9.20
C PHE A 63 -7.70 -3.15 8.57
N GLY A 64 -8.23 -3.69 7.47
CA GLY A 64 -7.45 -4.25 6.37
C GLY A 64 -6.86 -5.66 6.56
N LYS A 65 -6.98 -6.47 5.52
CA LYS A 65 -6.26 -7.75 5.41
C LYS A 65 -4.77 -7.49 5.28
N THR A 66 -4.01 -8.09 6.17
CA THR A 66 -2.56 -8.21 6.01
C THR A 66 -2.24 -9.47 5.20
N VAL A 67 -1.27 -9.41 4.30
CA VAL A 67 -0.59 -10.62 3.81
C VAL A 67 0.60 -10.81 4.74
N ASN A 68 0.60 -11.86 5.56
CA ASN A 68 1.63 -12.09 6.58
C ASN A 68 1.87 -10.91 7.55
N GLY A 69 0.85 -10.10 7.86
CA GLY A 69 1.03 -8.94 8.73
C GLY A 69 1.50 -7.65 8.05
N VAL A 70 1.66 -7.60 6.71
CA VAL A 70 2.16 -6.43 5.95
C VAL A 70 1.25 -6.10 4.75
N TYR A 71 1.02 -4.81 4.50
CA TYR A 71 0.37 -4.27 3.31
C TYR A 71 1.40 -4.04 2.20
N GLU A 72 1.34 -4.84 1.14
CA GLU A 72 2.14 -4.59 -0.06
C GLU A 72 1.45 -3.54 -0.93
N ILE A 73 2.14 -2.42 -1.16
CA ILE A 73 1.66 -1.32 -2.00
C ILE A 73 2.39 -1.40 -3.34
N PRO A 74 1.69 -1.69 -4.45
CA PRO A 74 2.30 -1.69 -5.76
C PRO A 74 2.71 -0.27 -6.17
N VAL A 75 3.96 -0.10 -6.58
CA VAL A 75 4.48 1.18 -7.08
C VAL A 75 4.96 1.04 -8.51
N VAL A 76 4.77 2.09 -9.30
CA VAL A 76 5.39 2.23 -10.62
C VAL A 76 6.32 3.45 -10.61
N VAL A 77 7.53 3.27 -11.12
CA VAL A 77 8.52 4.33 -11.26
C VAL A 77 8.57 4.76 -12.72
N HIS A 78 8.04 5.95 -13.00
CA HIS A 78 8.16 6.63 -14.28
C HIS A 78 9.46 7.45 -14.27
N LEU A 79 10.51 6.89 -14.86
CA LEU A 79 11.80 7.56 -14.95
C LEU A 79 11.85 8.43 -16.20
N ILE A 80 11.95 9.74 -16.01
CA ILE A 80 12.01 10.74 -17.06
C ILE A 80 13.47 11.18 -17.18
N TYR A 81 14.14 10.81 -18.29
CA TYR A 81 15.56 11.07 -18.48
C TYR A 81 15.80 12.12 -19.58
N PRO A 82 16.87 12.95 -19.49
CA PRO A 82 17.27 13.84 -20.59
C PRO A 82 17.74 13.07 -21.82
N SER A 83 17.47 13.56 -23.03
CA SER A 83 17.82 12.87 -24.28
C SER A 83 19.29 12.47 -24.33
N GLY A 84 19.55 11.20 -24.69
CA GLY A 84 20.90 10.64 -24.76
C GLY A 84 21.48 10.14 -23.43
N ALA A 85 20.76 10.27 -22.29
CA ALA A 85 21.21 9.69 -21.03
C ALA A 85 21.14 8.15 -21.06
N ALA A 86 22.30 7.48 -21.02
CA ALA A 86 22.37 6.02 -20.99
C ALA A 86 21.91 5.44 -19.65
N VAL A 87 21.36 4.22 -19.64
CA VAL A 87 20.98 3.51 -18.41
C VAL A 87 22.22 3.32 -17.51
N GLY A 88 22.08 3.63 -16.22
CA GLY A 88 23.15 3.70 -15.23
C GLY A 88 23.79 5.08 -15.07
N SER A 89 23.43 6.06 -15.91
CA SER A 89 23.92 7.45 -15.78
C SER A 89 23.22 8.23 -14.66
N THR A 90 23.68 9.47 -14.42
CA THR A 90 23.18 10.36 -13.37
C THR A 90 21.66 10.51 -13.36
N TYR A 91 21.02 10.60 -14.53
CA TYR A 91 19.58 10.86 -14.66
C TYR A 91 18.79 9.67 -15.19
N ASN A 92 19.45 8.56 -15.52
CA ASN A 92 18.81 7.35 -16.04
C ASN A 92 19.25 6.12 -15.22
N LYS A 93 18.78 6.04 -13.97
CA LYS A 93 19.16 5.05 -12.95
C LYS A 93 18.79 3.62 -13.35
N THR A 94 19.59 2.62 -13.00
CA THR A 94 19.26 1.20 -13.27
C THR A 94 18.08 0.71 -12.43
N ASP A 95 17.40 -0.35 -12.88
CA ASP A 95 16.32 -0.99 -12.11
C ASP A 95 16.82 -1.45 -10.73
N ALA A 96 18.06 -1.93 -10.64
CA ALA A 96 18.69 -2.33 -9.37
C ALA A 96 18.90 -1.15 -8.41
N GLN A 97 19.26 0.03 -8.93
CA GLN A 97 19.39 1.24 -8.11
C GLN A 97 18.02 1.70 -7.58
N ILE A 98 16.98 1.62 -8.41
CA ILE A 98 15.60 1.95 -8.02
C ILE A 98 15.07 0.95 -6.99
N GLN A 99 15.29 -0.35 -7.18
CA GLN A 99 14.91 -1.37 -6.21
C GLN A 99 15.62 -1.14 -4.87
N ALA A 100 16.93 -0.92 -4.88
CA ALA A 100 17.68 -0.64 -3.66
C ALA A 100 17.20 0.63 -2.95
N TRP A 101 16.75 1.64 -3.70
CA TRP A 101 16.15 2.86 -3.12
C TRP A 101 14.83 2.58 -2.41
N LEU A 102 13.93 1.80 -3.03
CA LEU A 102 12.69 1.36 -2.41
C LEU A 102 12.93 0.45 -1.20
N ASP A 103 13.94 -0.44 -1.26
CA ASP A 103 14.30 -1.32 -0.15
C ASP A 103 14.76 -0.52 1.08
N ARG A 104 15.49 0.58 0.89
CA ARG A 104 15.86 1.49 1.99
C ARG A 104 14.63 2.15 2.61
N ALA A 105 13.70 2.65 1.80
CA ALA A 105 12.46 3.23 2.31
C ALA A 105 11.63 2.19 3.08
N ASN A 106 11.53 0.96 2.56
CA ASN A 106 10.88 -0.16 3.26
C ASN A 106 11.53 -0.47 4.61
N GLN A 107 12.86 -0.47 4.68
CA GLN A 107 13.58 -0.66 5.94
C GLN A 107 13.33 0.47 6.94
N MET A 108 13.18 1.72 6.47
CA MET A 108 12.83 2.87 7.33
C MET A 108 11.42 2.72 7.91
N TYR A 109 10.43 2.34 7.09
CA TYR A 109 9.08 2.06 7.57
C TYR A 109 9.00 0.84 8.49
N ALA A 110 9.84 -0.17 8.26
CA ALA A 110 9.94 -1.34 9.11
C ALA A 110 10.75 -1.09 10.41
N GLY A 111 11.32 0.11 10.60
CA GLY A 111 12.20 0.41 11.75
C GLY A 111 13.50 -0.41 11.78
N THR A 112 13.90 -1.01 10.65
CA THR A 112 15.06 -1.91 10.53
C THR A 112 16.23 -1.30 9.76
N TYR A 113 16.10 -0.04 9.33
CA TYR A 113 17.17 0.63 8.57
C TYR A 113 18.45 0.77 9.39
N ALA A 114 19.56 0.27 8.84
CA ALA A 114 20.86 0.31 9.48
C ALA A 114 21.50 1.69 9.31
N TRP A 115 21.13 2.63 10.19
CA TRP A 115 21.73 3.96 10.24
C TRP A 115 23.24 3.90 10.51
N PRO A 116 24.03 4.87 10.02
CA PRO A 116 25.45 4.96 10.34
C PRO A 116 25.68 5.05 11.85
N ALA A 117 26.29 4.02 12.44
CA ALA A 117 26.49 3.94 13.89
C ALA A 117 27.19 5.18 14.48
N ALA A 118 28.19 5.69 13.76
CA ALA A 118 28.79 6.99 14.03
C ALA A 118 27.84 8.11 13.58
N GLY A 119 26.92 8.51 14.45
CA GLY A 119 25.98 9.59 14.19
C GLY A 119 24.56 9.35 14.72
N ILE A 120 24.23 8.11 15.11
CA ILE A 120 22.96 7.85 15.81
C ILE A 120 23.00 8.58 17.16
N PRO A 121 22.06 9.50 17.42
CA PRO A 121 21.97 10.15 18.73
C PRO A 121 21.72 9.12 19.84
N ALA A 122 22.39 9.29 20.99
CA ALA A 122 22.25 8.36 22.12
C ALA A 122 20.82 8.28 22.67
N ASP A 123 20.04 9.33 22.42
CA ASP A 123 18.64 9.53 22.81
C ASP A 123 17.65 9.35 21.64
N PHE A 124 18.10 8.73 20.53
CA PHE A 124 17.25 8.47 19.35
C PHE A 124 16.02 7.63 19.67
N GLY A 125 16.10 6.73 20.65
CA GLY A 125 15.00 5.86 21.06
C GLY A 125 14.62 4.81 20.00
N GLN A 126 13.38 4.33 20.04
CA GLN A 126 12.86 3.33 19.11
C GLN A 126 12.06 3.99 17.98
N ALA A 127 12.15 3.42 16.78
CA ALA A 127 11.34 3.80 15.64
C ALA A 127 10.03 3.00 15.60
N GLN A 128 8.93 3.65 15.23
CA GLN A 128 7.68 2.95 14.98
C GLN A 128 7.81 2.03 13.76
N VAL A 129 7.24 0.83 13.87
CA VAL A 129 7.13 -0.12 12.76
C VAL A 129 5.78 0.05 12.10
N PHE A 130 5.79 0.29 10.79
CA PHE A 130 4.59 0.23 9.97
C PHE A 130 4.56 -1.07 9.16
N PRO A 131 3.42 -1.77 9.14
CA PRO A 131 3.23 -2.95 8.34
C PRO A 131 2.99 -2.59 6.86
N ILE A 132 3.88 -1.80 6.25
CA ILE A 132 3.77 -1.37 4.85
C ILE A 132 5.05 -1.72 4.11
N LYS A 133 4.90 -2.20 2.89
CA LYS A 133 6.01 -2.52 1.99
C LYS A 133 5.68 -2.08 0.58
N LEU A 134 6.48 -1.18 0.05
CA LEU A 134 6.43 -0.74 -1.33
C LEU A 134 7.08 -1.80 -2.22
N VAL A 135 6.36 -2.22 -3.25
CA VAL A 135 6.81 -3.27 -4.17
C VAL A 135 6.67 -2.78 -5.59
N LEU A 136 7.76 -2.79 -6.37
CA LEU A 136 7.69 -2.50 -7.80
C LEU A 136 6.65 -3.40 -8.46
N ALA A 137 5.77 -2.79 -9.25
CA ALA A 137 4.74 -3.49 -10.00
C ALA A 137 5.34 -4.65 -10.80
N LYS A 138 4.64 -5.79 -10.78
CA LYS A 138 4.99 -6.99 -11.55
C LYS A 138 4.03 -7.24 -12.71
N ARG A 139 2.94 -6.46 -12.76
CA ARG A 139 1.97 -6.43 -13.87
C ARG A 139 1.64 -5.00 -14.22
N ASP A 140 1.56 -4.68 -15.50
CA ASP A 140 1.15 -3.36 -15.99
C ASP A 140 -0.39 -3.22 -16.05
N PRO A 141 -0.93 -2.02 -16.35
CA PRO A 141 -2.36 -1.80 -16.44
C PRO A 141 -3.07 -2.67 -17.50
N ASN A 142 -2.34 -3.12 -18.53
CA ASN A 142 -2.82 -3.95 -19.61
C ASN A 142 -2.61 -5.45 -19.35
N CYS A 143 -2.24 -5.83 -18.13
CA CYS A 143 -2.00 -7.20 -17.70
C CYS A 143 -0.78 -7.89 -18.34
N ASN A 144 0.24 -7.13 -18.75
CA ASN A 144 1.54 -7.68 -19.14
C ASN A 144 2.51 -7.70 -17.97
N ALA A 145 3.49 -8.60 -18.01
CA ALA A 145 4.58 -8.59 -17.04
C ALA A 145 5.39 -7.28 -17.17
N THR A 146 5.81 -6.71 -16.04
CA THR A 146 6.63 -5.49 -16.00
C THR A 146 7.65 -5.56 -14.88
N THR A 147 8.73 -4.78 -14.99
CA THR A 147 9.68 -4.58 -13.89
C THR A 147 9.18 -3.53 -12.89
N GLY A 148 8.13 -2.78 -13.25
CA GLY A 148 7.62 -1.65 -12.47
C GLY A 148 8.41 -0.36 -12.69
N VAL A 149 9.41 -0.36 -13.57
CA VAL A 149 10.17 0.81 -13.98
C VAL A 149 9.92 1.08 -15.46
N VAL A 150 9.37 2.24 -15.79
CA VAL A 150 9.09 2.66 -17.17
C VAL A 150 9.92 3.91 -17.46
N ARG A 151 10.60 3.95 -18.62
CA ARG A 151 11.59 4.98 -18.95
C ARG A 151 11.11 5.81 -20.13
N TYR A 152 11.17 7.12 -19.99
CA TYR A 152 10.71 8.08 -20.99
C TYR A 152 11.78 9.12 -21.29
N ASP A 153 12.01 9.38 -22.58
CA ASP A 153 12.90 10.46 -23.02
C ASP A 153 12.21 11.81 -22.81
N GLY A 154 12.49 12.41 -21.66
CA GLY A 154 11.96 13.71 -21.26
C GLY A 154 12.48 14.84 -22.13
N GLY A 155 13.62 14.68 -22.80
CA GLY A 155 14.18 15.73 -23.66
C GLY A 155 13.36 16.00 -24.94
N THR A 156 12.35 15.17 -25.21
CA THR A 156 11.29 15.45 -26.18
C THR A 156 10.36 16.59 -25.75
N LEU A 157 10.32 16.90 -24.44
CA LEU A 157 9.54 18.00 -23.87
C LEU A 157 10.34 19.30 -23.91
N ALA A 158 9.67 20.39 -24.27
CA ALA A 158 10.29 21.71 -24.34
C ALA A 158 10.93 22.09 -22.98
N GLY A 159 12.21 22.48 -23.01
CA GLY A 159 12.96 22.93 -21.84
C GLY A 159 13.46 21.83 -20.90
N TYR A 160 13.04 20.57 -21.04
CA TYR A 160 13.35 19.52 -20.05
C TYR A 160 14.84 19.20 -19.94
N ASN A 161 15.56 19.13 -21.07
CA ASN A 161 17.00 18.80 -21.06
C ASN A 161 17.83 19.81 -20.26
N ALA A 162 17.45 21.09 -20.30
CA ALA A 162 18.17 22.15 -19.60
C ALA A 162 17.66 22.35 -18.16
N SER A 163 16.37 22.13 -17.92
CA SER A 163 15.70 22.64 -16.72
C SER A 163 14.89 21.62 -15.95
N GLY A 164 14.74 20.39 -16.46
CA GLY A 164 13.91 19.36 -15.85
C GLY A 164 12.44 19.77 -15.78
N MET A 165 11.84 19.63 -14.60
CA MET A 165 10.45 19.97 -14.34
C MET A 165 10.30 21.38 -13.79
N ALA A 166 9.36 22.14 -14.35
CA ALA A 166 8.93 23.42 -13.78
C ALA A 166 8.07 23.17 -12.52
N TYR A 167 8.40 23.82 -11.41
CA TYR A 167 7.67 23.67 -10.15
C TYR A 167 7.37 25.00 -9.45
N GLN A 168 8.40 25.73 -9.00
CA GLN A 168 8.22 27.07 -8.42
C GLN A 168 8.24 28.16 -9.50
N THR A 169 8.91 27.89 -10.62
CA THR A 169 9.03 28.80 -11.75
C THR A 169 8.34 28.23 -12.98
N ALA A 170 8.31 28.99 -14.08
CA ALA A 170 7.87 28.49 -15.39
C ALA A 170 9.01 27.80 -16.18
N THR A 171 10.14 27.51 -15.54
CA THR A 171 11.37 27.03 -16.21
C THR A 171 11.42 25.50 -16.29
N GLY A 172 11.28 24.94 -17.49
CA GLY A 172 11.30 23.49 -17.72
C GLY A 172 9.97 22.95 -18.21
N ALA A 173 9.83 21.62 -18.22
CA ALA A 173 8.59 20.97 -18.63
C ALA A 173 7.54 21.04 -17.52
N SER A 174 6.29 21.34 -17.89
CA SER A 174 5.19 21.35 -16.92
C SER A 174 4.85 19.94 -16.44
N ARG A 175 4.25 19.84 -15.24
CA ARG A 175 3.72 18.58 -14.70
C ARG A 175 2.77 17.89 -15.68
N ALA A 176 1.90 18.65 -16.33
CA ALA A 176 0.97 18.13 -17.33
C ALA A 176 1.69 17.56 -18.57
N ALA A 177 2.74 18.24 -19.06
CA ALA A 177 3.52 17.75 -20.20
C ALA A 177 4.26 16.44 -19.87
N ILE A 178 4.85 16.34 -18.67
CA ILE A 178 5.49 15.11 -18.21
C ILE A 178 4.48 13.95 -18.13
N LYS A 179 3.27 14.20 -17.61
CA LYS A 179 2.21 13.19 -17.53
C LYS A 179 1.61 12.83 -18.89
N GLY A 180 1.67 13.74 -19.86
CA GLY A 180 1.34 13.45 -21.25
C GLY A 180 2.34 12.50 -21.90
N LEU A 181 3.63 12.61 -21.55
CA LEU A 181 4.69 11.70 -22.00
C LEU A 181 4.67 10.36 -21.25
N ALA A 182 4.46 10.41 -19.93
CA ALA A 182 4.46 9.29 -19.02
C ALA A 182 3.09 9.18 -18.34
N PRO A 183 2.13 8.46 -18.98
CA PRO A 183 0.77 8.40 -18.48
C PRO A 183 0.67 7.78 -17.09
N HIS A 184 -0.16 8.39 -16.27
CA HIS A 184 -0.47 7.94 -14.93
C HIS A 184 -1.12 6.54 -14.96
N TRP A 185 -0.62 5.61 -14.14
CA TRP A 185 -1.24 4.30 -13.96
C TRP A 185 -2.41 4.38 -12.97
N PRO A 186 -3.45 3.53 -13.09
CA PRO A 186 -4.63 3.61 -12.25
C PRO A 186 -4.32 3.54 -10.76
N GLU A 187 -4.79 4.54 -10.02
CA GLU A 187 -4.44 4.85 -8.63
C GLU A 187 -5.10 3.92 -7.63
N ALA A 188 -6.19 3.27 -8.06
CA ALA A 188 -6.77 2.16 -7.33
C ALA A 188 -5.81 0.96 -7.27
N SER A 189 -4.84 0.85 -8.19
CA SER A 189 -3.96 -0.31 -8.33
C SER A 189 -2.47 -0.01 -8.13
N TYR A 190 -2.01 1.22 -8.36
CA TYR A 190 -0.60 1.59 -8.29
C TYR A 190 -0.41 2.98 -7.68
N PHE A 191 0.64 3.15 -6.87
CA PHE A 191 1.16 4.46 -6.53
C PHE A 191 2.21 4.89 -7.56
N ASN A 192 2.03 6.07 -8.14
CA ASN A 192 2.87 6.57 -9.24
C ASN A 192 4.00 7.45 -8.71
N ILE A 193 5.23 7.09 -9.06
CA ILE A 193 6.45 7.81 -8.66
C ILE A 193 7.16 8.29 -9.92
N TYR A 194 7.30 9.58 -10.10
CA TYR A 194 8.04 10.19 -11.19
C TYR A 194 9.45 10.53 -10.72
N VAL A 195 10.47 9.95 -11.36
CA VAL A 195 11.86 10.30 -11.11
C VAL A 195 12.34 11.18 -12.25
N ILE A 196 12.64 12.43 -11.95
CA ILE A 196 13.02 13.47 -12.94
C ILE A 196 14.47 13.90 -12.77
N SER A 197 15.05 14.57 -13.78
CA SER A 197 16.42 15.08 -13.72
C SER A 197 16.64 16.13 -12.61
N MET A 198 15.83 17.19 -12.61
CA MET A 198 15.90 18.33 -11.68
C MET A 198 14.59 19.14 -11.67
N PHE A 199 14.49 20.07 -10.73
CA PHE A 199 13.42 21.08 -10.68
C PHE A 199 13.99 22.46 -11.04
N ASP A 200 13.24 23.25 -11.81
CA ASP A 200 13.51 24.69 -12.06
C ASP A 200 14.97 25.01 -12.47
N ALA A 201 15.59 24.13 -13.26
CA ALA A 201 17.00 24.23 -13.68
C ALA A 201 18.05 24.22 -12.56
N ASP A 202 17.73 23.69 -11.38
CA ASP A 202 18.69 23.48 -10.30
C ASP A 202 19.44 22.13 -10.46
N PRO A 203 20.70 22.13 -10.93
CA PRO A 203 21.44 20.91 -11.20
C PRO A 203 21.95 20.21 -9.94
N THR A 204 21.78 20.79 -8.74
CA THR A 204 22.38 20.26 -7.51
C THR A 204 21.69 18.95 -7.09
N PRO A 205 22.32 17.77 -7.19
CA PRO A 205 21.59 16.51 -7.11
C PRO A 205 21.00 16.20 -5.73
N ASN A 206 21.56 16.79 -4.66
CA ASN A 206 21.29 16.43 -3.26
C ASN A 206 21.02 17.67 -2.38
N ALA A 207 20.56 18.78 -2.95
CA ALA A 207 20.21 20.00 -2.24
C ALA A 207 19.00 20.68 -2.89
N GLY A 208 18.42 21.65 -2.17
CA GLY A 208 17.24 22.38 -2.63
C GLY A 208 15.97 21.52 -2.55
N LEU A 209 15.08 21.72 -3.53
CA LEU A 209 13.86 20.94 -3.67
C LEU A 209 14.20 19.51 -4.07
N MET A 210 13.89 18.56 -3.19
CA MET A 210 14.22 17.15 -3.43
C MET A 210 13.08 16.34 -4.01
N GLY A 211 11.84 16.72 -3.67
CA GLY A 211 10.64 16.07 -4.15
C GLY A 211 9.39 16.64 -3.51
N PHE A 212 8.26 16.07 -3.89
CA PHE A 212 6.97 16.26 -3.24
C PHE A 212 6.11 15.01 -3.44
N ALA A 213 5.09 14.85 -2.60
CA ALA A 213 4.01 13.90 -2.82
C ALA A 213 2.64 14.55 -2.60
N ALA A 214 1.62 14.02 -3.29
CA ALA A 214 0.24 14.38 -3.06
C ALA A 214 -0.29 13.78 -1.75
N PHE A 215 -1.16 14.51 -1.05
CA PHE A 215 -1.86 14.00 0.13
C PHE A 215 -2.95 12.97 -0.27
N PRO A 216 -3.35 12.02 0.59
CA PRO A 216 -4.32 10.97 0.27
C PRO A 216 -5.62 11.44 -0.39
N ASN A 217 -6.16 12.58 0.06
CA ASN A 217 -7.43 13.14 -0.41
C ASN A 217 -7.29 14.04 -1.65
N ASN A 218 -6.14 13.99 -2.34
CA ASN A 218 -6.00 14.60 -3.65
C ASN A 218 -6.81 13.80 -4.69
N LEU A 219 -7.15 14.43 -5.81
CA LEU A 219 -7.79 13.73 -6.93
C LEU A 219 -6.93 12.57 -7.39
N ASP A 220 -7.54 11.44 -7.76
CA ASP A 220 -6.82 10.25 -8.24
C ASP A 220 -5.79 10.61 -9.31
N ALA A 221 -6.23 11.35 -10.32
CA ALA A 221 -5.36 11.80 -11.41
C ALA A 221 -4.17 12.64 -10.97
N ASN A 222 -4.04 13.07 -9.71
CA ASN A 222 -2.90 13.83 -9.16
C ASN A 222 -2.26 13.16 -7.93
N TYR A 223 -2.68 11.94 -7.56
CA TYR A 223 -2.17 11.21 -6.41
C TYR A 223 -0.87 10.47 -6.76
N GLU A 224 0.24 11.22 -6.68
CA GLU A 224 1.56 10.82 -7.16
C GLU A 224 2.68 11.47 -6.35
N SER A 225 3.91 11.04 -6.59
CA SER A 225 5.12 11.68 -6.10
C SER A 225 6.07 12.05 -7.23
N PHE A 226 6.75 13.19 -7.12
CA PHE A 226 7.86 13.58 -7.99
C PHE A 226 9.14 13.68 -7.16
N MET A 227 10.21 13.07 -7.67
CA MET A 227 11.49 12.94 -6.99
C MET A 227 12.64 13.36 -7.91
N LYS A 228 13.60 14.12 -7.39
CA LYS A 228 14.86 14.41 -8.09
C LYS A 228 15.69 13.15 -8.22
N SER A 229 16.31 12.90 -9.37
CA SER A 229 17.04 11.65 -9.64
C SER A 229 18.19 11.37 -8.66
N GLY A 230 18.76 12.41 -8.04
CA GLY A 230 19.85 12.27 -7.07
C GLY A 230 19.51 11.39 -5.85
N VAL A 231 18.25 11.44 -5.38
CA VAL A 231 17.80 10.70 -4.17
C VAL A 231 17.93 9.18 -4.32
N VAL A 232 17.83 8.66 -5.54
CA VAL A 232 17.82 7.21 -5.82
C VAL A 232 19.16 6.57 -5.42
N THR A 233 20.27 7.29 -5.63
CA THR A 233 21.62 6.76 -5.41
C THR A 233 22.30 7.32 -4.16
N ASN A 234 21.71 8.34 -3.53
CA ASN A 234 22.26 8.91 -2.32
C ASN A 234 22.13 7.93 -1.13
N ALA A 235 23.24 7.70 -0.44
CA ALA A 235 23.29 6.81 0.72
C ALA A 235 22.52 7.44 1.88
N HIS A 236 21.73 6.65 2.60
CA HIS A 236 20.92 7.11 3.74
C HIS A 236 19.91 8.21 3.40
N ASP A 237 19.57 8.40 2.12
CA ASP A 237 18.57 9.38 1.71
C ASP A 237 17.18 9.02 2.24
N THR A 238 16.56 9.97 2.94
CA THR A 238 15.25 9.80 3.58
C THR A 238 14.11 10.43 2.80
N THR A 239 14.42 11.17 1.73
CA THR A 239 13.45 12.01 1.00
C THR A 239 12.24 11.21 0.58
N PHE A 240 12.42 10.00 0.03
CA PHE A 240 11.27 9.22 -0.41
C PHE A 240 10.41 8.67 0.74
N ALA A 241 11.03 8.29 1.87
CA ALA A 241 10.27 7.88 3.05
C ALA A 241 9.50 9.06 3.67
N HIS A 242 10.06 10.26 3.57
CA HIS A 242 9.39 11.52 3.91
C HIS A 242 8.21 11.79 2.97
N GLU A 243 8.44 11.84 1.66
CA GLU A 243 7.39 12.11 0.66
C GLU A 243 6.27 11.07 0.71
N PHE A 244 6.61 9.78 0.79
CA PHE A 244 5.59 8.76 0.89
C PHE A 244 4.87 8.78 2.26
N GLY A 245 5.48 9.36 3.30
CA GLY A 245 4.80 9.71 4.55
C GLY A 245 3.67 10.71 4.33
N HIS A 246 3.90 11.74 3.51
CA HIS A 246 2.83 12.65 3.06
C HIS A 246 1.76 11.94 2.23
N ALA A 247 2.16 11.06 1.31
CA ALA A 247 1.22 10.24 0.53
C ALA A 247 0.34 9.34 1.41
N MET A 248 0.80 8.99 2.61
CA MET A 248 0.04 8.21 3.59
C MET A 248 -0.75 9.08 4.58
N GLY A 249 -0.65 10.40 4.51
CA GLY A 249 -1.47 11.31 5.31
C GLY A 249 -0.77 12.02 6.47
N LEU A 250 0.56 12.02 6.50
CA LEU A 250 1.32 12.78 7.49
C LEU A 250 1.57 14.21 7.02
N TYR A 251 1.44 15.16 7.94
CA TYR A 251 1.94 16.52 7.73
C TYR A 251 3.41 16.62 8.17
N HIS A 252 4.07 17.71 7.81
CA HIS A 252 5.32 18.09 8.47
C HIS A 252 5.08 18.28 9.96
N THR A 253 6.01 17.89 10.84
CA THR A 253 5.82 18.08 12.30
C THR A 253 5.76 19.55 12.73
N PHE A 254 6.13 20.46 11.84
CA PHE A 254 6.10 21.91 12.00
C PHE A 254 4.98 22.55 11.14
N GLN A 255 3.94 21.81 10.79
CA GLN A 255 2.84 22.27 9.93
C GLN A 255 2.23 23.57 10.46
N GLY A 256 2.28 24.63 9.65
CA GLY A 256 1.81 25.97 10.03
C GLY A 256 2.92 26.91 10.50
N GLY A 257 4.14 26.41 10.69
CA GLY A 257 5.37 27.20 10.76
C GLY A 257 6.08 27.30 9.41
N THR A 258 7.10 28.14 9.34
CA THR A 258 7.93 28.33 8.13
C THR A 258 9.19 27.46 8.21
N TYR A 259 9.51 26.74 7.13
CA TYR A 259 10.59 25.75 7.16
C TYR A 259 11.99 26.34 7.35
N ASP A 260 12.27 27.57 6.90
CA ASP A 260 13.58 28.22 7.02
C ASP A 260 13.65 29.25 8.16
N ALA A 261 12.58 29.39 8.94
CA ALA A 261 12.56 30.25 10.11
C ALA A 261 13.56 29.77 11.16
N VAL A 262 14.14 30.72 11.89
CA VAL A 262 15.11 30.48 12.97
C VAL A 262 14.47 30.66 14.34
N PRO A 263 14.98 30.02 15.41
CA PRO A 263 14.45 30.22 16.76
C PRO A 263 14.32 31.70 17.15
N GLY A 264 13.14 32.08 17.63
CA GLY A 264 12.80 33.45 17.99
C GLY A 264 12.08 34.24 16.88
N ALA A 265 12.04 33.75 15.64
CA ALA A 265 11.16 34.29 14.61
C ALA A 265 9.68 34.00 14.93
N THR A 266 8.78 34.88 14.50
CA THR A 266 7.35 34.80 14.80
C THR A 266 6.65 33.57 14.22
N ASP A 267 7.20 33.05 13.12
CA ASP A 267 6.70 31.91 12.33
C ASP A 267 7.56 30.65 12.50
N PHE A 268 8.51 30.66 13.43
CA PHE A 268 9.34 29.48 13.73
C PHE A 268 8.52 28.34 14.35
N CYS A 269 7.63 28.69 15.29
CA CYS A 269 6.80 27.72 15.98
C CYS A 269 5.39 27.74 15.40
N PRO A 270 4.82 26.58 15.04
CA PRO A 270 3.47 26.54 14.46
C PRO A 270 2.40 27.09 15.42
N PRO A 271 1.26 27.64 14.95
CA PRO A 271 0.20 28.10 15.84
C PRO A 271 -0.40 26.98 16.69
N THR A 272 -0.79 27.26 17.93
CA THR A 272 -1.40 26.26 18.83
C THR A 272 -2.66 26.79 19.52
N THR A 273 -3.67 25.92 19.62
CA THR A 273 -4.88 26.09 20.43
C THR A 273 -4.80 25.36 21.77
N GLY A 274 -3.73 24.58 22.00
CA GLY A 274 -3.52 23.71 23.15
C GLY A 274 -4.10 22.30 22.96
N VAL A 275 -4.56 21.96 21.74
CA VAL A 275 -5.19 20.67 21.42
C VAL A 275 -4.37 19.97 20.34
N CYS A 276 -3.48 19.05 20.76
CA CYS A 276 -2.56 18.34 19.87
C CYS A 276 -3.20 17.58 18.70
N ALA A 277 -4.46 17.16 18.83
CA ALA A 277 -5.17 16.44 17.77
C ALA A 277 -5.63 17.35 16.61
N SER A 278 -5.55 18.67 16.78
CA SER A 278 -5.95 19.68 15.80
C SER A 278 -4.88 20.73 15.51
N ASP A 279 -3.88 20.84 16.38
CA ASP A 279 -2.73 21.72 16.21
C ASP A 279 -1.63 21.04 15.39
N ASP A 280 -0.74 21.84 14.81
CA ASP A 280 0.47 21.41 14.10
C ASP A 280 0.19 20.28 13.08
N ASP A 281 0.79 19.10 13.28
CA ASP A 281 0.64 17.92 12.42
C ASP A 281 -0.56 17.03 12.79
N GLY A 282 -1.33 17.41 13.81
CA GLY A 282 -2.50 16.70 14.30
C GLY A 282 -2.16 15.35 14.95
N VAL A 283 -0.93 15.18 15.45
CA VAL A 283 -0.46 13.97 16.12
C VAL A 283 0.01 14.32 17.53
N CYS A 284 -0.48 13.60 18.54
CA CYS A 284 -0.25 13.98 19.94
C CYS A 284 1.05 13.47 20.56
N ASP A 285 1.72 12.51 19.92
CA ASP A 285 3.04 12.01 20.36
C ASP A 285 4.20 12.59 19.54
N THR A 286 3.91 13.56 18.66
CA THR A 286 4.85 14.48 18.07
C THR A 286 4.76 15.79 18.84
N GLU A 287 5.86 16.19 19.48
CA GLU A 287 5.91 17.48 20.17
C GLU A 287 5.88 18.64 19.17
N ARG A 288 5.24 19.73 19.57
CA ARG A 288 5.26 20.99 18.82
C ARG A 288 6.69 21.53 18.69
N ALA A 289 7.18 21.73 17.48
CA ALA A 289 8.51 22.29 17.22
C ALA A 289 8.60 22.98 15.86
N GLY A 290 9.68 23.75 15.67
CA GLY A 290 10.07 24.24 14.35
C GLY A 290 10.67 23.14 13.47
N SER A 291 11.01 23.51 12.23
CA SER A 291 11.41 22.57 11.17
C SER A 291 12.77 21.89 11.35
N GLY A 292 13.61 22.34 12.28
CA GLY A 292 14.97 21.85 12.44
C GLY A 292 15.93 22.17 11.28
N TYR A 293 15.45 22.80 10.20
CA TYR A 293 16.21 23.02 8.96
C TYR A 293 17.52 23.79 9.15
N THR A 294 17.51 24.78 10.05
CA THR A 294 18.69 25.61 10.37
C THR A 294 19.41 25.15 11.64
N LEU A 295 18.94 24.08 12.30
CA LEU A 295 19.46 23.66 13.60
C LEU A 295 20.61 22.68 13.41
N TRP A 296 21.83 23.20 13.52
CA TRP A 296 23.06 22.41 13.52
C TRP A 296 24.01 22.80 14.67
N PRO A 297 24.54 21.82 15.43
CA PRO A 297 24.17 20.40 15.44
C PRO A 297 22.68 20.19 15.79
N VAL A 298 22.12 19.04 15.39
CA VAL A 298 20.73 18.69 15.73
C VAL A 298 20.60 18.66 17.27
N PRO A 299 19.59 19.31 17.85
CA PRO A 299 19.43 19.35 19.31
C PRO A 299 19.26 17.96 19.93
N THR A 300 19.72 17.79 21.16
CA THR A 300 19.46 16.59 21.96
C THR A 300 18.25 16.78 22.88
N ASN A 301 17.76 15.70 23.46
CA ASN A 301 16.72 15.69 24.50
C ASN A 301 17.17 16.32 25.83
N SER A 302 18.40 16.83 25.92
CA SER A 302 18.86 17.65 27.05
C SER A 302 18.75 19.15 26.78
N GLN A 303 18.43 19.56 25.55
CA GLN A 303 18.30 20.96 25.16
C GLN A 303 16.82 21.38 25.14
N LEU A 304 16.58 22.65 25.43
CA LEU A 304 15.23 23.22 25.41
C LEU A 304 14.71 23.36 23.98
N ASN A 305 13.49 22.90 23.77
CA ASN A 305 12.68 23.17 22.59
C ASN A 305 12.11 24.61 22.71
N PRO A 306 12.50 25.54 21.82
CA PRO A 306 12.07 26.94 21.88
C PRO A 306 10.56 27.14 21.78
N CYS A 307 9.84 26.17 21.25
CA CYS A 307 8.40 26.25 21.04
C CYS A 307 7.59 25.87 22.28
N THR A 308 8.12 24.99 23.13
CA THR A 308 7.38 24.45 24.28
C THR A 308 7.98 24.88 25.62
N GLY A 309 9.24 25.33 25.64
CA GLY A 309 9.96 25.68 26.87
C GLY A 309 10.33 24.47 27.73
N VAL A 310 10.11 23.25 27.23
CA VAL A 310 10.59 22.00 27.82
C VAL A 310 11.70 21.41 26.96
N ASN A 311 12.39 20.39 27.44
CA ASN A 311 13.40 19.70 26.64
C ASN A 311 12.78 18.99 25.43
N TYR A 312 13.55 18.88 24.34
CA TYR A 312 13.18 18.04 23.19
C TYR A 312 12.85 16.60 23.64
N GLN A 313 11.88 16.01 22.95
CA GLN A 313 11.31 14.68 23.19
C GLN A 313 11.42 13.78 21.94
N GLY A 314 12.21 14.19 20.94
CA GLY A 314 12.58 13.37 19.78
C GLY A 314 11.98 13.82 18.45
N VAL A 315 11.23 14.94 18.38
CA VAL A 315 10.71 15.47 17.09
C VAL A 315 11.84 15.87 16.14
N GLN A 316 12.99 16.27 16.68
CA GLN A 316 14.17 16.63 15.91
C GLN A 316 14.84 15.40 15.25
N TYR A 317 14.38 14.20 15.56
CA TYR A 317 14.73 12.97 14.87
C TYR A 317 13.55 12.43 14.04
N ASN A 318 12.45 13.18 13.91
CA ASN A 318 11.28 12.72 13.19
C ASN A 318 11.54 12.72 11.67
N MET A 319 11.06 11.70 10.98
CA MET A 319 11.14 11.58 9.52
C MET A 319 10.44 12.74 8.81
N MET A 320 9.39 13.32 9.41
CA MET A 320 8.59 14.42 8.87
C MET A 320 9.10 15.81 9.30
N ASN A 321 10.32 15.90 9.83
CA ASN A 321 11.01 17.16 10.15
C ASN A 321 12.20 17.37 9.17
N TYR A 322 12.72 18.60 9.07
CA TYR A 322 13.85 18.92 8.18
C TYR A 322 15.19 19.01 8.92
N SER A 323 15.24 18.60 10.18
CA SER A 323 16.50 18.43 10.89
C SER A 323 17.42 17.47 10.14
N ASN A 324 18.68 17.89 9.98
CA ASN A 324 19.72 17.13 9.29
C ASN A 324 20.32 16.03 10.20
N SER A 325 19.45 15.23 10.81
CA SER A 325 19.81 14.12 11.69
C SER A 325 20.31 12.93 10.86
N VAL A 326 21.35 12.25 11.34
CA VAL A 326 21.87 11.03 10.71
C VAL A 326 20.86 9.89 10.75
N ALA A 327 20.01 9.86 11.78
CA ALA A 327 18.95 8.86 11.95
C ALA A 327 17.60 9.56 12.10
N GLN A 328 16.58 9.02 11.41
CA GLN A 328 15.21 9.52 11.44
C GLN A 328 14.20 8.40 11.73
N LYS A 329 13.09 8.74 12.39
CA LYS A 329 12.05 7.79 12.79
C LYS A 329 10.64 8.38 12.70
N PHE A 330 9.64 7.51 12.67
CA PHE A 330 8.25 7.89 12.88
C PHE A 330 7.80 7.59 14.32
N THR A 331 6.72 8.23 14.75
CA THR A 331 6.06 7.98 16.04
C THR A 331 4.89 7.00 15.91
N SER A 332 4.36 6.54 17.03
CA SER A 332 3.22 5.62 17.04
C SER A 332 1.94 6.31 16.57
N GLY A 333 1.72 7.56 16.99
CA GLY A 333 0.57 8.37 16.59
C GLY A 333 0.57 8.72 15.10
N GLN A 334 1.74 8.87 14.49
CA GLN A 334 1.85 8.96 13.02
C GLN A 334 1.33 7.67 12.36
N GLY A 335 1.55 6.51 12.96
CA GLY A 335 0.95 5.24 12.50
C GLY A 335 -0.56 5.20 12.59
N ASP A 336 -1.13 5.68 13.68
CA ASP A 336 -2.57 5.76 13.85
C ASP A 336 -3.21 6.72 12.84
N ARG A 337 -2.53 7.82 12.51
CA ARG A 337 -2.96 8.76 11.47
C ARG A 337 -2.91 8.12 10.08
N ILE A 338 -1.81 7.47 9.72
CA ILE A 338 -1.67 6.72 8.45
C ILE A 338 -2.80 5.69 8.33
N ASN A 339 -2.97 4.85 9.35
CA ASN A 339 -4.02 3.83 9.36
C ASN A 339 -5.43 4.41 9.25
N ALA A 340 -5.67 5.62 9.78
CA ALA A 340 -6.98 6.25 9.71
C ALA A 340 -7.26 6.88 8.35
N LEU A 341 -6.28 7.52 7.70
CA LEU A 341 -6.51 8.24 6.45
C LEU A 341 -6.18 7.40 5.21
N PHE A 342 -5.01 6.78 5.16
CA PHE A 342 -4.61 5.97 4.01
C PHE A 342 -5.57 4.78 3.81
N MET A 343 -5.96 4.08 4.87
CA MET A 343 -6.90 2.96 4.75
C MET A 343 -8.35 3.39 4.53
N LEU A 344 -8.67 4.67 4.73
CA LEU A 344 -10.01 5.18 4.48
C LEU A 344 -10.26 5.46 3.00
N ILE A 345 -9.26 6.00 2.29
CA ILE A 345 -9.43 6.46 0.90
C ILE A 345 -8.44 5.87 -0.11
N ARG A 346 -7.40 5.17 0.34
CA ARG A 346 -6.37 4.53 -0.52
C ARG A 346 -6.20 3.04 -0.23
N SER A 347 -7.16 2.43 0.47
CA SER A 347 -7.16 1.00 0.84
C SER A 347 -7.07 0.06 -0.36
N SER A 348 -7.55 0.46 -1.54
CA SER A 348 -7.46 -0.33 -2.78
C SER A 348 -6.03 -0.72 -3.13
N LEU A 349 -5.05 0.15 -2.84
CA LEU A 349 -3.62 -0.15 -3.05
C LEU A 349 -3.15 -1.34 -2.22
N THR A 350 -3.76 -1.59 -1.06
CA THR A 350 -3.37 -2.71 -0.17
C THR A 350 -3.91 -4.07 -0.62
N THR A 351 -4.92 -4.06 -1.50
CA THR A 351 -5.54 -5.30 -2.05
C THR A 351 -5.24 -5.49 -3.55
N SER A 352 -4.48 -4.57 -4.13
CA SER A 352 -4.07 -4.62 -5.54
C SER A 352 -3.13 -5.80 -5.81
N LYS A 353 -3.39 -6.50 -6.91
CA LYS A 353 -2.51 -7.54 -7.46
C LYS A 353 -1.31 -6.97 -8.23
N GLY A 354 -1.18 -5.64 -8.32
CA GLY A 354 -0.12 -4.99 -9.09
C GLY A 354 1.29 -5.43 -8.68
N ALA A 355 1.51 -5.77 -7.40
CA ALA A 355 2.79 -6.24 -6.86
C ALA A 355 3.02 -7.75 -7.03
N THR A 356 1.99 -8.52 -7.44
CA THR A 356 2.09 -9.97 -7.60
C THR A 356 2.47 -10.32 -9.03
N ALA A 357 3.47 -11.17 -9.27
CA ALA A 357 3.80 -11.63 -10.62
C ALA A 357 2.64 -12.37 -11.29
N LEU A 358 2.49 -12.26 -12.61
CA LEU A 358 1.50 -13.04 -13.36
C LEU A 358 1.71 -14.54 -13.14
N PRO A 359 0.65 -15.34 -13.00
CA PRO A 359 0.79 -16.79 -12.89
C PRO A 359 1.37 -17.35 -14.19
N ALA A 360 2.16 -18.42 -14.10
CA ALA A 360 2.74 -19.09 -15.26
C ALA A 360 1.68 -19.65 -16.23
N THR A 361 0.49 -19.95 -15.71
CA THR A 361 -0.69 -20.31 -16.50
C THR A 361 -1.76 -19.24 -16.29
N PRO A 362 -2.21 -18.55 -17.36
CA PRO A 362 -3.26 -17.55 -17.25
C PRO A 362 -4.53 -18.15 -16.63
N VAL A 363 -5.02 -17.52 -15.57
CA VAL A 363 -6.35 -17.83 -15.03
C VAL A 363 -7.37 -17.17 -15.96
N VAL A 364 -8.05 -17.96 -16.78
CA VAL A 364 -9.15 -17.47 -17.62
C VAL A 364 -10.37 -17.29 -16.72
N THR A 365 -10.53 -16.09 -16.18
CA THR A 365 -11.72 -15.71 -15.38
C THR A 365 -12.95 -15.50 -16.25
N GLY A 366 -12.75 -15.19 -17.54
CA GLY A 366 -13.80 -14.68 -18.43
C GLY A 366 -14.34 -13.33 -17.97
N THR A 367 -15.29 -12.77 -18.73
CA THR A 367 -16.06 -11.58 -18.35
C THR A 367 -17.53 -11.98 -18.33
N PRO A 368 -18.26 -11.73 -17.24
CA PRO A 368 -19.68 -12.05 -17.16
C PRO A 368 -20.47 -11.18 -18.15
N ILE A 369 -21.70 -11.57 -18.45
CA ILE A 369 -22.60 -10.74 -19.26
C ILE A 369 -22.75 -9.37 -18.60
N ALA A 370 -22.80 -8.33 -19.45
CA ALA A 370 -23.00 -6.96 -18.98
C ALA A 370 -24.39 -6.83 -18.34
N ALA A 371 -24.46 -6.16 -17.20
CA ALA A 371 -25.75 -5.85 -16.60
C ALA A 371 -26.58 -4.99 -17.57
N ALA A 372 -27.87 -5.31 -17.72
CA ALA A 372 -28.83 -4.55 -18.52
C ALA A 372 -28.99 -3.11 -18.03
N CYS A 373 -28.58 -2.83 -16.78
CA CYS A 373 -28.57 -1.51 -16.19
C CYS A 373 -27.47 -1.34 -15.13
N THR A 374 -27.12 -0.09 -14.91
CA THR A 374 -26.27 0.39 -13.80
C THR A 374 -27.01 1.52 -13.09
N PRO A 375 -26.69 1.83 -11.82
CA PRO A 375 -27.23 3.02 -11.18
C PRO A 375 -27.01 4.27 -12.04
N PRO A 376 -28.03 5.13 -12.23
CA PRO A 376 -27.94 6.31 -13.09
C PRO A 376 -27.06 7.43 -12.52
N GLY A 377 -26.74 7.40 -11.23
CA GLY A 377 -25.87 8.39 -10.58
C GLY A 377 -26.03 8.40 -9.05
N VAL A 378 -25.66 9.52 -8.43
CA VAL A 378 -25.84 9.83 -7.00
C VAL A 378 -26.60 11.16 -6.88
N THR A 379 -27.67 11.21 -6.08
CA THR A 379 -28.50 12.43 -5.93
C THR A 379 -27.93 13.44 -4.95
N THR A 380 -27.14 12.99 -3.98
CA THR A 380 -26.49 13.85 -2.98
C THR A 380 -24.98 13.67 -3.02
N PRO A 381 -24.30 14.13 -4.09
CA PRO A 381 -22.86 14.01 -4.20
C PRO A 381 -22.17 14.84 -3.10
N GLY A 382 -21.21 14.22 -2.41
CA GLY A 382 -20.34 14.88 -1.44
C GLY A 382 -19.34 13.91 -0.84
N SER A 383 -18.50 14.37 0.06
CA SER A 383 -17.47 13.56 0.74
C SER A 383 -18.02 12.83 1.96
N TYR A 384 -19.10 12.07 1.77
CA TYR A 384 -19.79 11.33 2.83
C TYR A 384 -19.18 9.93 3.07
N LEU A 385 -18.37 9.42 2.13
CA LEU A 385 -17.75 8.09 2.18
C LEU A 385 -18.77 6.95 2.28
N VAL A 386 -19.94 7.14 1.69
CA VAL A 386 -20.98 6.11 1.59
C VAL A 386 -20.65 5.19 0.42
N GLY A 387 -20.72 3.88 0.64
CA GLY A 387 -20.29 2.90 -0.35
C GLY A 387 -19.54 1.73 0.31
N PRO A 388 -19.39 0.61 -0.41
CA PRO A 388 -18.57 -0.49 0.06
C PRO A 388 -17.13 0.01 0.27
N THR A 389 -16.49 -0.45 1.34
CA THR A 389 -15.05 -0.21 1.58
C THR A 389 -14.25 -1.51 1.63
N SER A 390 -14.95 -2.64 1.74
CA SER A 390 -14.39 -3.99 1.66
C SER A 390 -15.47 -4.95 1.20
N VAL A 391 -15.21 -5.77 0.19
CA VAL A 391 -16.07 -6.89 -0.23
C VAL A 391 -15.27 -8.18 -0.15
N LYS A 392 -15.77 -9.15 0.63
CA LYS A 392 -15.18 -10.47 0.79
C LYS A 392 -16.18 -11.58 0.47
N LEU A 393 -15.79 -12.48 -0.43
CA LEU A 393 -16.55 -13.67 -0.80
C LEU A 393 -15.60 -14.69 -1.44
N GLY A 394 -15.36 -15.82 -0.79
CA GLY A 394 -14.40 -16.81 -1.27
C GLY A 394 -13.00 -16.21 -1.44
N GLN A 395 -12.52 -16.14 -2.68
CA GLN A 395 -11.25 -15.50 -3.05
C GLN A 395 -11.36 -13.99 -3.36
N ILE A 396 -12.58 -13.44 -3.48
CA ILE A 396 -12.77 -12.00 -3.56
C ILE A 396 -12.39 -11.40 -2.21
N ASP A 397 -11.50 -10.42 -2.26
CA ASP A 397 -11.04 -9.66 -1.10
C ASP A 397 -10.53 -8.31 -1.58
N ASN A 398 -11.48 -7.41 -1.82
CA ASN A 398 -11.25 -6.16 -2.51
C ASN A 398 -11.61 -4.99 -1.59
N SER A 399 -10.70 -4.04 -1.47
CA SER A 399 -10.93 -2.80 -0.72
C SER A 399 -11.09 -1.62 -1.68
N SER A 400 -11.92 -0.67 -1.28
CA SER A 400 -12.21 0.55 -2.03
C SER A 400 -12.50 1.69 -1.06
N ALA A 401 -12.53 2.91 -1.60
CA ALA A 401 -13.08 4.05 -0.89
C ALA A 401 -14.58 4.15 -1.22
N GLY A 402 -15.40 4.42 -0.19
CA GLY A 402 -16.77 4.86 -0.43
C GLY A 402 -16.78 6.17 -1.22
N TYR A 403 -17.92 6.55 -1.81
CA TYR A 403 -18.02 7.72 -2.67
C TYR A 403 -17.55 9.01 -1.97
N TRP A 404 -16.72 9.79 -2.65
CA TRP A 404 -16.33 11.14 -2.22
C TRP A 404 -15.96 12.03 -3.41
N ALA A 405 -15.95 13.36 -3.19
CA ALA A 405 -15.86 14.33 -4.28
C ALA A 405 -14.57 14.24 -5.12
N GLY A 406 -13.45 13.77 -4.54
CA GLY A 406 -12.17 13.65 -5.26
C GLY A 406 -11.92 12.29 -5.92
N ALA A 407 -12.79 11.29 -5.65
CA ALA A 407 -12.91 10.08 -6.45
C ALA A 407 -14.41 9.80 -6.67
N PRO A 408 -15.07 10.54 -7.58
CA PRO A 408 -16.54 10.53 -7.75
C PRO A 408 -17.05 9.27 -8.47
N SER A 409 -16.47 8.12 -8.17
CA SER A 409 -16.81 6.81 -8.72
C SER A 409 -17.97 6.23 -7.91
N TYR A 410 -19.20 6.45 -8.39
CA TYR A 410 -20.40 5.87 -7.79
C TYR A 410 -20.74 4.47 -8.33
N TYR A 411 -20.16 4.10 -9.47
CA TYR A 411 -20.28 2.77 -10.05
C TYR A 411 -18.89 2.28 -10.48
N ILE A 412 -18.45 1.15 -9.94
CA ILE A 412 -17.16 0.55 -10.24
C ILE A 412 -17.35 -0.86 -10.78
N ASP A 413 -16.93 -1.10 -12.02
CA ASP A 413 -16.96 -2.43 -12.60
C ASP A 413 -15.59 -3.13 -12.45
N TYR A 414 -15.48 -4.04 -11.48
CA TYR A 414 -14.28 -4.86 -11.27
C TYR A 414 -14.26 -6.14 -12.12
N THR A 415 -15.32 -6.44 -12.88
CA THR A 415 -15.39 -7.65 -13.72
C THR A 415 -14.37 -7.63 -14.87
N THR A 416 -13.91 -6.44 -15.26
CA THR A 416 -12.85 -6.25 -16.25
C THR A 416 -11.46 -6.09 -15.63
N GLN A 417 -11.37 -6.13 -14.29
CA GLN A 417 -10.17 -5.76 -13.53
C GLN A 417 -9.52 -6.93 -12.79
N ALA A 418 -9.94 -8.18 -13.05
CA ALA A 418 -9.48 -9.38 -12.34
C ALA A 418 -7.94 -9.58 -12.34
N CYS A 419 -7.24 -8.98 -13.31
CA CYS A 419 -5.78 -8.99 -13.36
C CYS A 419 -5.11 -8.12 -12.29
N ARG A 420 -5.74 -7.00 -11.93
CA ARG A 420 -5.20 -5.98 -11.02
C ARG A 420 -5.90 -5.96 -9.66
N ALA A 421 -7.11 -6.49 -9.56
CA ALA A 421 -7.90 -6.57 -8.34
C ALA A 421 -8.24 -8.02 -7.94
N ASN A 422 -8.49 -8.25 -6.64
CA ASN A 422 -9.05 -9.50 -6.12
C ASN A 422 -10.58 -9.51 -6.31
N SER A 423 -11.03 -9.51 -7.57
CA SER A 423 -12.45 -9.35 -7.94
C SER A 423 -13.12 -10.60 -8.51
N TYR A 424 -12.47 -11.76 -8.39
CA TYR A 424 -12.93 -13.04 -8.92
C TYR A 424 -12.85 -14.16 -7.87
N THR A 425 -13.84 -15.05 -7.86
CA THR A 425 -13.80 -16.30 -7.09
C THR A 425 -14.54 -17.44 -7.79
N GLU A 426 -14.08 -18.67 -7.57
CA GLU A 426 -14.86 -19.89 -7.81
C GLU A 426 -15.53 -20.35 -6.51
N LEU A 427 -16.78 -20.79 -6.58
CA LEU A 427 -17.59 -21.20 -5.43
C LEU A 427 -18.26 -22.54 -5.70
N LEU A 428 -18.40 -23.38 -4.68
CA LEU A 428 -19.18 -24.61 -4.77
C LEU A 428 -20.67 -24.30 -4.75
N VAL A 429 -21.41 -24.77 -5.75
CA VAL A 429 -22.86 -24.52 -5.86
C VAL A 429 -23.67 -25.10 -4.69
N THR A 430 -23.22 -26.21 -4.11
CA THR A 430 -23.92 -26.90 -3.02
C THR A 430 -23.53 -26.40 -1.63
N GLN A 431 -22.54 -25.52 -1.53
CA GLN A 431 -22.02 -25.07 -0.24
C GLN A 431 -22.58 -23.69 0.10
N ALA A 432 -22.94 -23.50 1.37
CA ALA A 432 -23.24 -22.19 1.90
C ALA A 432 -22.01 -21.28 1.82
N GLN A 433 -22.20 -20.09 1.28
CA GLN A 433 -21.17 -19.07 1.10
C GLN A 433 -21.45 -17.90 2.04
N THR A 434 -20.40 -17.26 2.55
CA THR A 434 -20.51 -16.06 3.37
C THR A 434 -19.97 -14.88 2.58
N ILE A 435 -20.81 -13.86 2.41
CA ILE A 435 -20.40 -12.55 1.91
C ILE A 435 -20.27 -11.58 3.07
N GLN A 436 -19.21 -10.79 3.06
CA GLN A 436 -18.98 -9.70 4.01
C GLN A 436 -18.77 -8.40 3.26
N VAL A 437 -19.52 -7.36 3.64
CA VAL A 437 -19.43 -6.02 3.06
C VAL A 437 -19.18 -5.02 4.17
N GLY A 438 -17.99 -4.44 4.17
CA GLY A 438 -17.59 -3.37 5.08
C GLY A 438 -17.97 -2.00 4.54
N PHE A 439 -18.25 -1.07 5.43
CA PHE A 439 -18.50 0.34 5.15
C PHE A 439 -18.10 1.20 6.36
N VAL A 440 -18.12 2.53 6.22
CA VAL A 440 -17.57 3.45 7.23
C VAL A 440 -18.44 4.69 7.43
N ASN A 441 -18.10 5.47 8.46
CA ASN A 441 -18.55 6.84 8.76
C ASN A 441 -20.00 7.02 9.24
N ASN A 442 -20.95 6.30 8.64
CA ASN A 442 -22.37 6.33 8.99
C ASN A 442 -23.00 4.95 8.81
N ASP A 443 -24.17 4.76 9.43
CA ASP A 443 -25.01 3.60 9.20
C ASP A 443 -25.41 3.56 7.72
N GLN A 444 -25.36 2.37 7.12
CA GLN A 444 -25.60 2.20 5.69
C GLN A 444 -26.48 0.99 5.45
N SER A 445 -27.32 1.11 4.43
CA SER A 445 -28.08 0.00 3.90
C SER A 445 -27.28 -0.69 2.81
N VAL A 446 -27.19 -2.02 2.87
CA VAL A 446 -26.36 -2.82 1.98
C VAL A 446 -27.21 -3.87 1.29
N ARG A 447 -26.94 -4.10 0.01
CA ARG A 447 -27.54 -5.14 -0.81
C ARG A 447 -26.49 -5.81 -1.68
N ALA A 448 -26.63 -7.11 -1.91
CA ALA A 448 -25.86 -7.82 -2.91
C ALA A 448 -26.73 -8.76 -3.74
N TRP A 449 -26.51 -8.79 -5.05
CA TRP A 449 -27.19 -9.68 -5.99
C TRP A 449 -26.18 -10.51 -6.79
N ILE A 450 -26.57 -11.71 -7.20
CA ILE A 450 -25.81 -12.54 -8.15
C ILE A 450 -26.74 -12.94 -9.29
N ASP A 451 -26.40 -12.57 -10.52
CA ASP A 451 -27.10 -13.00 -11.74
C ASP A 451 -26.85 -14.50 -11.98
N TYR A 452 -27.67 -15.34 -11.35
CA TYR A 452 -27.51 -16.79 -11.32
C TYR A 452 -27.87 -17.45 -12.65
N ASN A 453 -28.80 -16.83 -13.39
CA ASN A 453 -29.27 -17.32 -14.67
C ASN A 453 -28.46 -16.77 -15.87
N ASN A 454 -27.54 -15.84 -15.61
CA ASN A 454 -26.67 -15.18 -16.57
C ASN A 454 -27.45 -14.49 -17.70
N ASN A 455 -28.53 -13.77 -17.38
CA ASN A 455 -29.34 -13.06 -18.37
C ASN A 455 -29.07 -11.53 -18.42
N GLY A 456 -28.18 -11.03 -17.55
CA GLY A 456 -27.82 -9.62 -17.43
C GLY A 456 -28.76 -8.78 -16.56
N THR A 457 -29.83 -9.34 -16.00
CA THR A 457 -30.80 -8.64 -15.16
C THR A 457 -30.74 -9.19 -13.74
N PHE A 458 -30.78 -8.31 -12.74
CA PHE A 458 -30.83 -8.74 -11.34
C PHE A 458 -32.27 -8.88 -10.87
N GLU A 459 -32.75 -10.10 -10.66
CA GLU A 459 -34.10 -10.35 -10.15
C GLU A 459 -34.19 -10.36 -8.62
N ALA A 460 -35.41 -10.29 -8.09
CA ALA A 460 -35.64 -10.36 -6.65
C ALA A 460 -35.17 -11.69 -6.03
N SER A 461 -35.25 -12.79 -6.78
CA SER A 461 -34.74 -14.11 -6.38
C SER A 461 -33.21 -14.20 -6.33
N GLU A 462 -32.52 -13.21 -6.88
CA GLU A 462 -31.07 -13.15 -6.98
C GLU A 462 -30.42 -12.29 -5.90
N LEU A 463 -31.22 -11.71 -5.01
CA LEU A 463 -30.74 -10.99 -3.84
C LEU A 463 -30.14 -11.99 -2.83
N VAL A 464 -28.83 -11.90 -2.59
CA VAL A 464 -28.07 -12.82 -1.73
C VAL A 464 -27.67 -12.23 -0.38
N ALA A 465 -27.68 -10.91 -0.25
CA ALA A 465 -27.44 -10.24 1.03
C ALA A 465 -28.25 -8.96 1.14
N THR A 466 -28.79 -8.70 2.34
CA THR A 466 -29.58 -7.51 2.64
C THR A 466 -29.37 -7.09 4.08
N GLY A 467 -29.23 -5.79 4.30
CA GLY A 467 -29.22 -5.17 5.62
C GLY A 467 -29.68 -3.72 5.49
N ASP A 468 -30.64 -3.33 6.32
CA ASP A 468 -31.15 -1.95 6.38
C ASP A 468 -30.52 -1.24 7.56
N ASP A 469 -30.02 -0.04 7.30
CA ASP A 469 -29.39 0.86 8.29
C ASP A 469 -28.45 0.10 9.24
N VAL A 470 -27.56 -0.70 8.64
CA VAL A 470 -26.60 -1.50 9.39
C VAL A 470 -25.71 -0.56 10.17
N ALA A 471 -25.72 -0.71 11.49
CA ALA A 471 -25.05 0.22 12.40
C ALA A 471 -23.52 0.17 12.27
N ILE A 472 -22.87 1.34 12.36
CA ILE A 472 -21.44 1.41 12.58
C ILE A 472 -21.09 1.12 14.05
N GLY A 473 -19.97 0.46 14.27
CA GLY A 473 -19.35 0.32 15.57
C GLY A 473 -18.73 1.63 16.05
N ALA A 474 -18.31 1.63 17.32
CA ALA A 474 -17.61 2.74 17.97
C ALA A 474 -16.17 2.97 17.47
N ASN A 475 -15.81 2.42 16.33
CA ASN A 475 -14.58 2.58 15.57
C ASN A 475 -14.84 3.34 14.25
N GLY A 476 -16.10 3.73 14.00
CA GLY A 476 -16.56 4.34 12.75
C GLY A 476 -16.76 3.37 11.60
N GLN A 477 -16.84 2.05 11.84
CA GLN A 477 -16.92 1.02 10.79
C GLN A 477 -18.15 0.13 10.99
N GLY A 478 -18.81 -0.22 9.89
CA GLY A 478 -19.90 -1.19 9.87
C GLY A 478 -19.55 -2.40 8.99
N LEU A 479 -20.23 -3.51 9.24
CA LEU A 479 -20.04 -4.77 8.53
C LEU A 479 -21.37 -5.49 8.37
N LEU A 480 -21.84 -5.66 7.13
CA LEU A 480 -22.86 -6.65 6.82
C LEU A 480 -22.17 -8.00 6.61
N SER A 481 -22.65 -9.04 7.30
CA SER A 481 -22.26 -10.43 7.05
C SER A 481 -23.52 -11.25 6.78
N ALA A 482 -23.60 -11.86 5.62
CA ALA A 482 -24.75 -12.67 5.21
C ALA A 482 -24.29 -13.99 4.61
N THR A 483 -25.10 -15.03 4.78
CA THR A 483 -24.85 -16.36 4.21
C THR A 483 -25.92 -16.69 3.18
N PHE A 484 -25.52 -17.27 2.06
CA PHE A 484 -26.42 -17.72 1.01
C PHE A 484 -25.96 -19.06 0.42
N THR A 485 -26.87 -19.77 -0.22
CA THR A 485 -26.56 -20.97 -1.01
C THR A 485 -27.11 -20.74 -2.41
N ALA A 486 -26.31 -21.07 -3.43
CA ALA A 486 -26.73 -20.88 -4.81
C ALA A 486 -27.95 -21.79 -5.15
N PRO A 487 -28.94 -21.29 -5.90
CA PRO A 487 -30.06 -22.12 -6.36
C PRO A 487 -29.58 -23.28 -7.24
N ALA A 488 -30.32 -24.39 -7.25
CA ALA A 488 -30.01 -25.53 -8.11
C ALA A 488 -30.06 -25.19 -9.62
N SER A 489 -30.76 -24.12 -10.00
CA SER A 489 -30.85 -23.58 -11.37
C SER A 489 -29.66 -22.72 -11.78
N THR A 490 -28.67 -22.51 -10.90
CA THR A 490 -27.50 -21.67 -11.19
C THR A 490 -26.74 -22.17 -12.40
N VAL A 491 -26.42 -21.26 -13.32
CA VAL A 491 -25.55 -21.56 -14.46
C VAL A 491 -24.14 -21.86 -13.95
N LEU A 492 -23.64 -23.06 -14.27
CA LEU A 492 -22.35 -23.55 -13.82
C LEU A 492 -21.23 -23.24 -14.81
N ASN A 493 -20.00 -23.20 -14.30
CA ASN A 493 -18.77 -23.03 -15.07
C ASN A 493 -18.71 -21.79 -15.98
N THR A 494 -19.59 -20.82 -15.73
CA THR A 494 -19.71 -19.58 -16.48
C THR A 494 -19.43 -18.40 -15.54
N PRO A 495 -18.72 -17.36 -15.99
CA PRO A 495 -18.57 -16.14 -15.19
C PRO A 495 -19.92 -15.46 -15.04
N LEU A 496 -20.36 -15.26 -13.80
CA LEU A 496 -21.61 -14.60 -13.43
C LEU A 496 -21.29 -13.25 -12.76
N ARG A 497 -22.19 -12.29 -12.93
CA ARG A 497 -22.03 -10.94 -12.35
C ARG A 497 -22.62 -10.91 -10.95
N MET A 498 -21.84 -10.41 -10.01
CA MET A 498 -22.31 -10.04 -8.67
C MET A 498 -22.30 -8.53 -8.55
N ARG A 499 -23.37 -7.92 -8.04
CA ARG A 499 -23.43 -6.48 -7.73
C ARG A 499 -23.56 -6.28 -6.24
N VAL A 500 -22.74 -5.42 -5.65
CA VAL A 500 -22.79 -5.01 -4.25
C VAL A 500 -23.07 -3.51 -4.20
N ILE A 501 -24.08 -3.10 -3.43
CA ILE A 501 -24.42 -1.69 -3.21
C ILE A 501 -24.38 -1.44 -1.71
N ALA A 502 -23.70 -0.36 -1.32
CA ALA A 502 -23.91 0.26 -0.02
C ALA A 502 -24.31 1.72 -0.23
N ASP A 503 -25.42 2.11 0.39
CA ASP A 503 -26.03 3.43 0.24
C ASP A 503 -26.69 3.86 1.56
N ALA A 504 -27.04 5.14 1.68
CA ALA A 504 -27.73 5.71 2.84
C ALA A 504 -28.99 6.48 2.42
N PRO A 505 -29.94 5.85 1.70
CA PRO A 505 -31.17 6.52 1.31
C PRO A 505 -32.11 6.73 2.51
N ASN A 506 -32.99 7.72 2.44
CA ASN A 506 -34.04 7.94 3.46
C ASN A 506 -35.01 6.75 3.60
N ASN A 507 -35.13 5.91 2.56
CA ASN A 507 -35.95 4.70 2.58
C ASN A 507 -35.18 3.53 1.93
N PRO A 508 -34.57 2.65 2.73
CA PRO A 508 -33.82 1.48 2.24
C PRO A 508 -34.63 0.53 1.35
N ALA A 509 -35.95 0.48 1.50
CA ALA A 509 -36.82 -0.37 0.68
C ALA A 509 -36.84 0.03 -0.81
N THR A 510 -36.35 1.23 -1.14
CA THR A 510 -36.23 1.72 -2.53
C THR A 510 -34.95 1.27 -3.23
N MET A 511 -34.01 0.67 -2.50
CA MET A 511 -32.76 0.17 -3.07
C MET A 511 -33.01 -0.99 -4.02
N THR A 512 -32.58 -0.82 -5.26
CA THR A 512 -32.61 -1.86 -6.30
C THR A 512 -31.26 -1.91 -6.99
N ALA A 513 -30.95 -3.03 -7.64
CA ALA A 513 -29.66 -3.23 -8.30
C ALA A 513 -29.34 -2.16 -9.36
N CYS A 514 -30.35 -1.48 -9.90
CA CYS A 514 -30.20 -0.43 -10.91
C CYS A 514 -30.82 0.91 -10.51
N GLY A 515 -31.19 1.05 -9.23
CA GLY A 515 -31.83 2.24 -8.71
C GLY A 515 -30.88 3.43 -8.64
N GLN A 516 -31.47 4.62 -8.58
CA GLN A 516 -30.75 5.85 -8.27
C GLN A 516 -30.14 5.77 -6.86
N LEU A 517 -28.83 6.03 -6.74
CA LEU A 517 -28.18 6.08 -5.43
C LEU A 517 -28.45 7.44 -4.76
N ALA A 518 -28.58 7.41 -3.43
CA ALA A 518 -28.72 8.61 -2.61
C ALA A 518 -27.36 9.27 -2.36
N TYR A 519 -26.43 8.52 -1.78
CA TYR A 519 -25.09 8.96 -1.39
C TYR A 519 -23.99 7.98 -1.80
N GLY A 520 -24.36 6.72 -2.04
CA GLY A 520 -23.47 5.58 -2.01
C GLY A 520 -22.79 5.21 -3.32
N GLN A 521 -22.40 3.94 -3.37
CA GLN A 521 -21.65 3.36 -4.48
C GLN A 521 -22.13 1.93 -4.76
N ALA A 522 -22.03 1.55 -6.04
CA ALA A 522 -22.24 0.19 -6.51
C ALA A 522 -20.95 -0.40 -7.10
N GLU A 523 -20.68 -1.66 -6.80
CA GLU A 523 -19.49 -2.38 -7.27
C GLU A 523 -19.88 -3.72 -7.89
N ASP A 524 -19.35 -4.01 -9.08
CA ASP A 524 -19.61 -5.26 -9.79
C ASP A 524 -18.38 -6.19 -9.78
N TYR A 525 -18.61 -7.46 -9.45
CA TYR A 525 -17.61 -8.53 -9.28
C TYR A 525 -17.95 -9.75 -10.12
N THR A 526 -16.97 -10.64 -10.31
CA THR A 526 -17.17 -11.90 -11.04
C THR A 526 -17.17 -13.10 -10.09
N VAL A 527 -18.22 -13.90 -10.14
CA VAL A 527 -18.31 -15.18 -9.43
C VAL A 527 -18.52 -16.31 -10.42
N LYS A 528 -18.01 -17.51 -10.13
CA LYS A 528 -18.24 -18.70 -10.95
C LYS A 528 -18.61 -19.88 -10.07
N PHE A 529 -19.77 -20.48 -10.32
CA PHE A 529 -20.19 -21.66 -9.57
C PHE A 529 -19.75 -22.94 -10.26
N VAL A 530 -19.25 -23.87 -9.46
CA VAL A 530 -18.74 -25.18 -9.89
C VAL A 530 -19.28 -26.28 -8.98
N THR A 531 -19.31 -27.52 -9.46
CA THR A 531 -19.68 -28.70 -8.65
C THR A 531 -18.49 -29.24 -7.85
N THR A 532 -17.28 -28.95 -8.31
CA THR A 532 -16.02 -29.30 -7.65
C THR A 532 -15.04 -28.16 -7.86
N LEU A 533 -14.37 -27.71 -6.80
CA LEU A 533 -13.30 -26.71 -6.94
C LEU A 533 -12.09 -27.35 -7.62
N GLY A 534 -11.51 -26.62 -8.58
CA GLY A 534 -10.25 -27.03 -9.18
C GLY A 534 -9.13 -27.04 -8.13
N THR A 535 -8.38 -28.14 -8.04
CA THR A 535 -7.12 -28.15 -7.29
C THR A 535 -6.02 -27.71 -8.25
N ALA A 536 -5.80 -26.40 -8.37
CA ALA A 536 -4.60 -25.92 -9.04
C ALA A 536 -3.39 -26.32 -8.17
N ASP A 537 -2.72 -27.41 -8.54
CA ASP A 537 -1.45 -27.78 -7.93
C ASP A 537 -0.45 -26.66 -8.21
N VAL A 538 0.08 -26.04 -7.16
CA VAL A 538 1.34 -25.31 -7.25
C VAL A 538 2.40 -26.38 -7.54
N LYS A 539 2.64 -26.66 -8.83
CA LYS A 539 3.88 -27.31 -9.24
C LYS A 539 5.01 -26.33 -8.90
N ALA A 540 5.51 -26.43 -7.68
CA ALA A 540 6.71 -25.72 -7.27
C ALA A 540 7.79 -26.05 -8.31
N SER A 541 8.35 -25.00 -8.90
CA SER A 541 9.24 -25.04 -10.05
C SER A 541 10.63 -25.63 -9.76
N ASP A 542 10.80 -26.43 -8.71
CA ASP A 542 12.04 -27.18 -8.46
C ASP A 542 11.77 -28.59 -7.90
N ASN A 543 12.33 -29.58 -8.61
CA ASN A 543 12.22 -31.03 -8.40
C ASN A 543 12.95 -31.55 -7.13
N ASP A 544 13.10 -30.73 -6.10
CA ASP A 544 13.91 -31.08 -4.93
C ASP A 544 13.21 -31.98 -3.92
N PHE A 545 11.88 -31.92 -3.88
CA PHE A 545 11.04 -32.77 -3.03
C PHE A 545 9.73 -33.13 -3.74
N VAL A 546 9.44 -34.43 -3.88
CA VAL A 546 8.24 -34.97 -4.53
C VAL A 546 7.64 -36.09 -3.67
N ILE A 547 6.34 -36.02 -3.37
CA ILE A 547 5.60 -37.07 -2.65
C ILE A 547 4.82 -37.92 -3.66
N TYR A 548 4.96 -39.25 -3.59
CA TYR A 548 4.30 -40.17 -4.52
C TYR A 548 4.07 -41.57 -3.90
N PRO A 549 3.11 -42.36 -4.39
CA PRO A 549 2.04 -41.94 -5.30
C PRO A 549 1.13 -40.89 -4.64
N ASN A 550 0.66 -39.94 -5.44
CA ASN A 550 -0.28 -38.91 -4.99
C ASN A 550 -1.21 -38.57 -6.16
N PRO A 551 -2.50 -38.99 -6.12
CA PRO A 551 -3.17 -39.67 -5.01
C PRO A 551 -2.64 -41.10 -4.73
N SER A 552 -2.73 -41.55 -3.47
CA SER A 552 -2.44 -42.92 -3.01
C SER A 552 -3.72 -43.62 -2.57
N VAL A 553 -3.77 -44.95 -2.57
CA VAL A 553 -4.90 -45.72 -2.00
C VAL A 553 -4.70 -45.85 -0.48
N ALA A 554 -5.79 -45.86 0.29
CA ALA A 554 -5.72 -46.14 1.73
C ALA A 554 -5.02 -47.48 2.01
N GLY A 555 -3.96 -47.46 2.83
CA GLY A 555 -3.12 -48.61 3.14
C GLY A 555 -1.90 -48.81 2.23
N ASP A 556 -1.79 -48.06 1.13
CA ASP A 556 -0.58 -48.09 0.28
C ASP A 556 0.58 -47.32 0.90
N LYS A 557 1.80 -47.69 0.49
CA LYS A 557 3.03 -47.04 0.91
C LYS A 557 3.21 -45.71 0.17
N VAL A 558 3.46 -44.64 0.93
CA VAL A 558 3.80 -43.31 0.40
C VAL A 558 5.30 -43.07 0.50
N PHE A 559 5.86 -42.44 -0.52
CA PHE A 559 7.28 -42.16 -0.68
C PHE A 559 7.55 -40.67 -0.89
N ILE A 560 8.71 -40.23 -0.42
CA ILE A 560 9.26 -38.89 -0.61
C ILE A 560 10.56 -39.03 -1.38
N LYS A 561 10.63 -38.44 -2.57
CA LYS A 561 11.87 -38.24 -3.30
C LYS A 561 12.48 -36.91 -2.90
N ALA A 562 13.74 -36.90 -2.49
CA ALA A 562 14.45 -35.71 -2.05
C ALA A 562 15.89 -35.67 -2.63
N LYS A 563 16.28 -34.53 -3.24
CA LYS A 563 17.68 -34.30 -3.64
C LYS A 563 18.49 -33.79 -2.44
N ASN A 564 19.65 -34.39 -2.17
CA ASN A 564 20.57 -34.00 -1.08
C ASN A 564 19.96 -34.07 0.35
N ALA A 565 19.19 -35.11 0.63
CA ALA A 565 18.56 -35.31 1.94
C ALA A 565 19.55 -35.85 3.00
N LYS A 566 19.89 -35.02 3.99
CA LYS A 566 20.40 -35.47 5.29
C LYS A 566 19.40 -35.00 6.35
N ASN A 567 19.03 -35.89 7.27
CA ASN A 567 18.14 -35.62 8.42
C ASN A 567 16.81 -34.98 8.01
N LEU A 568 15.95 -35.75 7.34
CA LEU A 568 14.61 -35.30 6.97
C LEU A 568 13.61 -35.52 8.10
N ASP A 569 12.94 -34.45 8.52
CA ASP A 569 11.80 -34.47 9.42
C ASP A 569 10.50 -34.32 8.62
N VAL A 570 9.51 -35.12 8.95
CA VAL A 570 8.20 -35.09 8.28
C VAL A 570 7.10 -34.92 9.30
N THR A 571 6.21 -33.96 9.04
CA THR A 571 4.97 -33.77 9.80
C THR A 571 3.79 -33.85 8.84
N ILE A 572 2.72 -34.51 9.27
CA ILE A 572 1.49 -34.69 8.51
C ILE A 572 0.38 -34.04 9.32
N SER A 573 -0.35 -33.12 8.71
CA SER A 573 -1.51 -32.47 9.30
C SER A 573 -2.74 -32.65 8.41
N ASP A 574 -3.94 -32.62 8.99
CA ASP A 574 -5.17 -32.58 8.21
C ASP A 574 -5.40 -31.17 7.62
N MET A 575 -6.45 -31.00 6.81
CA MET A 575 -6.77 -29.72 6.18
C MET A 575 -7.16 -28.61 7.17
N SER A 576 -7.43 -28.94 8.44
CA SER A 576 -7.67 -27.94 9.50
C SER A 576 -6.39 -27.48 10.19
N GLY A 577 -5.22 -28.02 9.80
CA GLY A 577 -3.92 -27.74 10.41
C GLY A 577 -3.67 -28.54 11.69
N ARG A 578 -4.54 -29.48 12.05
CA ARG A 578 -4.32 -30.37 13.19
C ARG A 578 -3.28 -31.42 12.82
N LEU A 579 -2.26 -31.55 13.67
CA LEU A 579 -1.20 -32.55 13.52
C LEU A 579 -1.81 -33.96 13.59
N VAL A 580 -1.62 -34.74 12.53
CA VAL A 580 -2.04 -36.14 12.42
C VAL A 580 -0.91 -37.07 12.83
N ALA A 581 0.31 -36.82 12.34
CA ALA A 581 1.47 -37.68 12.64
C ALA A 581 2.81 -36.98 12.38
N THR A 582 3.86 -37.46 13.04
CA THR A 582 5.27 -37.15 12.75
C THR A 582 6.02 -38.44 12.41
N PRO A 583 5.82 -39.00 11.21
CA PRO A 583 6.31 -40.33 10.86
C PRO A 583 7.82 -40.40 10.76
N SER A 584 8.38 -41.57 11.10
CA SER A 584 9.77 -41.88 10.75
C SER A 584 9.88 -42.21 9.26
N LEU A 585 11.07 -41.99 8.70
CA LEU A 585 11.38 -42.29 7.31
C LEU A 585 12.36 -43.45 7.20
N THR A 586 12.09 -44.39 6.30
CA THR A 586 13.04 -45.45 5.91
C THR A 586 13.60 -45.15 4.53
N GLN A 587 14.92 -45.09 4.39
CA GLN A 587 15.53 -44.91 3.08
C GLN A 587 15.49 -46.22 2.28
N GLU A 588 14.84 -46.20 1.12
CA GLU A 588 14.67 -47.39 0.25
C GLU A 588 15.65 -47.35 -0.94
N SER A 589 16.05 -46.15 -1.38
CA SER A 589 17.09 -45.96 -2.40
C SER A 589 17.69 -44.55 -2.30
N ASN A 590 18.71 -44.25 -3.11
CA ASN A 590 19.35 -42.94 -3.09
C ASN A 590 18.32 -41.82 -3.34
N GLY A 591 18.13 -40.96 -2.34
CA GLY A 591 17.16 -39.86 -2.39
C GLY A 591 15.68 -40.28 -2.35
N THR A 592 15.33 -41.52 -2.00
CA THR A 592 13.93 -41.96 -1.86
C THR A 592 13.68 -42.53 -0.47
N PHE A 593 12.67 -41.98 0.21
CA PHE A 593 12.33 -42.30 1.59
C PHE A 593 10.87 -42.76 1.68
N ARG A 594 10.64 -43.92 2.30
CA ARG A 594 9.31 -44.40 2.62
C ARG A 594 8.81 -43.73 3.91
N VAL A 595 7.58 -43.24 3.89
CA VAL A 595 6.88 -42.72 5.06
C VAL A 595 6.31 -43.89 5.86
N ASN A 596 6.75 -44.08 7.10
CA ASN A 596 6.31 -45.19 7.95
C ASN A 596 5.03 -44.84 8.72
N HIS A 597 3.94 -44.57 7.99
CA HIS A 597 2.64 -44.33 8.59
C HIS A 597 1.52 -44.64 7.60
N ASN A 598 0.45 -45.28 8.09
CA ASN A 598 -0.74 -45.57 7.30
C ASN A 598 -1.75 -44.45 7.52
N LEU A 599 -2.17 -43.81 6.45
CA LEU A 599 -3.18 -42.75 6.47
C LEU A 599 -4.52 -43.31 6.02
N GLU A 600 -5.59 -42.85 6.68
CA GLU A 600 -6.96 -43.11 6.26
C GLU A 600 -7.32 -42.28 5.02
N LYS A 601 -8.51 -42.51 4.45
CA LYS A 601 -9.01 -41.74 3.32
C LYS A 601 -9.16 -40.27 3.73
N GLY A 602 -8.55 -39.37 2.98
CA GLY A 602 -8.52 -37.97 3.35
C GLY A 602 -7.51 -37.15 2.56
N VAL A 603 -7.51 -35.85 2.83
CA VAL A 603 -6.54 -34.91 2.28
C VAL A 603 -5.67 -34.41 3.43
N TYR A 604 -4.36 -34.50 3.24
CA TYR A 604 -3.36 -34.17 4.24
C TYR A 604 -2.37 -33.14 3.69
N MET A 605 -1.83 -32.31 4.57
CA MET A 605 -0.67 -31.47 4.31
C MET A 605 0.54 -32.14 4.94
N VAL A 606 1.53 -32.46 4.10
CA VAL A 606 2.79 -33.08 4.52
C VAL A 606 3.88 -32.03 4.43
N GLN A 607 4.46 -31.68 5.56
CA GLN A 607 5.59 -30.77 5.66
C GLN A 607 6.87 -31.58 5.84
N ILE A 608 7.87 -31.28 5.03
CA ILE A 608 9.17 -31.96 4.98
C ILE A 608 10.24 -30.91 5.27
N SER A 609 11.08 -31.15 6.26
CA SER A 609 12.18 -30.26 6.64
C SER A 609 13.51 -31.01 6.60
N ASN A 610 14.59 -30.35 6.17
CA ASN A 610 15.97 -30.86 6.27
C ASN A 610 16.79 -30.09 7.33
N GLY A 611 16.12 -29.29 8.18
CA GLY A 611 16.72 -28.42 9.18
C GLY A 611 17.16 -27.03 8.68
N LYS A 612 17.21 -26.80 7.35
CA LYS A 612 17.46 -25.48 6.74
C LYS A 612 16.28 -24.99 5.88
N ASP A 613 15.74 -25.89 5.08
CA ASP A 613 14.62 -25.66 4.18
C ASP A 613 13.41 -26.47 4.66
N THR A 614 12.23 -25.90 4.49
CA THR A 614 10.97 -26.57 4.79
C THR A 614 10.03 -26.44 3.61
N LYS A 615 9.46 -27.57 3.16
CA LYS A 615 8.52 -27.63 2.04
C LYS A 615 7.24 -28.31 2.48
N THR A 616 6.11 -27.75 2.08
CA THR A 616 4.79 -28.35 2.33
C THR A 616 4.20 -28.86 1.01
N ALA A 617 3.69 -30.09 1.02
CA ALA A 617 3.06 -30.74 -0.12
C ALA A 617 1.72 -31.35 0.31
N LYS A 618 0.73 -31.30 -0.59
CA LYS A 618 -0.57 -31.93 -0.38
C LYS A 618 -0.47 -33.43 -0.69
N LEU A 619 -1.05 -34.29 0.14
CA LEU A 619 -1.17 -35.74 -0.08
C LEU A 619 -2.64 -36.15 -0.04
N ILE A 620 -3.10 -36.86 -1.06
CA ILE A 620 -4.47 -37.34 -1.18
C ILE A 620 -4.48 -38.85 -1.02
N ILE A 621 -5.28 -39.36 -0.07
CA ILE A 621 -5.52 -40.78 0.16
C ILE A 621 -6.97 -41.11 -0.24
N LYS A 622 -7.14 -42.01 -1.22
CA LYS A 622 -8.44 -42.40 -1.80
C LYS A 622 -9.00 -43.70 -1.22
#